data_AF-F8GEI9-F1
#
_entry.id   AF-F8GEI9-F1
#
_cell.length_a   1.000
_cell.length_b   1.000
_cell.length_c   1.000
_cell.angle_alpha   90.00
_cell.angle_beta   90.00
_cell.angle_gamma   90.00
#
_symmetry.space_group_name_H-M   'P 1'
#
loop_
_entity.id
_entity.type
_entity.pdbx_description
1 polymer ?
#
loop_
_entity_poly.entity_id
_entity_poly.type
_entity_poly.pdbx_seq_one_letter_code
_entity_poly.pdbx_strand_id
1 'polypeptide(L)'
;MSTYEVAHIHEQGQHMIIIPLNSNFAKKTQDDQIKIKNSLQACANDAKLKGVVVPVWKDGNNMMFIAPPNWHAFYKSVSWDWVITNLNKTLTCH
;
A
#
# COMPACT_ATOMS: atom_id res chain seq x y z
N MET A 1 -0.70 -13.84 -12.79
CA MET A 1 0.08 -12.59 -12.82
C MET A 1 -0.83 -11.39 -12.74
N SER A 2 -0.65 -10.61 -11.67
CA SER A 2 -1.37 -9.35 -11.44
C SER A 2 -0.34 -8.23 -11.28
N THR A 3 -0.57 -7.09 -11.91
CA THR A 3 0.28 -5.90 -11.77
C THR A 3 -0.40 -4.86 -10.89
N TYR A 4 0.39 -4.19 -10.07
CA TYR A 4 -0.05 -3.14 -9.17
C TYR A 4 0.83 -1.92 -9.36
N GLU A 5 0.23 -0.75 -9.53
CA GLU A 5 0.97 0.51 -9.45
C GLU A 5 1.27 0.80 -7.98
N VAL A 6 2.50 1.20 -7.68
CA VAL A 6 2.94 1.45 -6.30
C VAL A 6 3.70 2.76 -6.21
N ALA A 7 3.52 3.45 -5.09
CA ALA A 7 4.39 4.54 -4.69
C ALA A 7 5.44 3.97 -3.73
N HIS A 8 6.68 3.87 -4.20
CA HIS A 8 7.81 3.51 -3.35
C HIS A 8 8.50 4.78 -2.88
N ILE A 9 8.36 5.08 -1.59
CA ILE A 9 8.86 6.31 -0.99
C ILE A 9 9.89 6.00 0.08
N HIS A 10 10.76 6.98 0.34
CA HIS A 10 11.72 6.93 1.43
C HIS A 10 11.48 8.14 2.33
N GLU A 11 10.87 7.90 3.49
CA GLU A 11 10.43 8.94 4.41
C GLU A 11 11.07 8.69 5.79
N GLN A 12 11.74 9.70 6.34
CA GLN A 12 12.39 9.63 7.67
C GLN A 12 13.31 8.40 7.86
N GLY A 13 14.06 8.02 6.81
CA GLY A 13 14.96 6.87 6.85
C GLY A 13 14.29 5.51 6.65
N GLN A 14 12.99 5.49 6.31
CA GLN A 14 12.19 4.28 6.19
C GLN A 14 11.61 4.15 4.78
N HIS A 15 11.75 2.95 4.21
CA HIS A 15 11.19 2.65 2.90
C HIS A 15 9.75 2.17 3.05
N MET A 16 8.83 2.82 2.35
CA MET A 16 7.42 2.47 2.35
C MET A 16 6.98 2.14 0.93
N ILE A 17 6.19 1.09 0.80
CA ILE A 17 5.62 0.64 -0.48
C ILE A 17 4.11 0.81 -0.37
N ILE A 18 3.61 1.93 -0.88
CA ILE A 18 2.18 2.27 -0.83
C ILE A 18 1.50 1.66 -2.04
N ILE A 19 0.49 0.84 -1.82
CA ILE A 19 -0.24 0.16 -2.88
C ILE A 19 -1.71 0.61 -2.83
N PRO A 20 -2.17 1.47 -3.77
CA PRO A 20 -3.58 1.77 -3.91
C PRO A 20 -4.34 0.53 -4.38
N LEU A 21 -5.31 0.10 -3.58
CA LEU A 21 -6.23 -0.98 -3.87
C LEU A 21 -7.64 -0.42 -4.13
N ASN A 22 -8.43 -1.21 -4.87
CA ASN A 22 -9.83 -0.90 -5.11
C ASN A 22 -10.64 -0.95 -3.79
N SER A 23 -11.72 -0.17 -3.69
CA SER A 23 -12.63 -0.14 -2.54
C SER A 23 -13.25 -1.51 -2.19
N ASN A 24 -13.28 -2.47 -3.12
CA ASN A 24 -13.63 -3.87 -2.83
C ASN A 24 -12.71 -4.52 -1.78
N PHE A 25 -11.49 -4.00 -1.57
CA PHE A 25 -10.62 -4.42 -0.49
C PHE A 25 -11.24 -4.12 0.89
N ALA A 26 -11.93 -2.98 1.03
CA ALA A 26 -12.62 -2.59 2.26
C ALA A 26 -13.70 -3.60 2.69
N LYS A 27 -14.32 -4.26 1.71
CA LYS A 27 -15.40 -5.23 1.93
C LYS A 27 -14.91 -6.62 2.36
N LYS A 28 -13.60 -6.87 2.32
CA LYS A 28 -13.00 -8.14 2.71
C LYS A 28 -12.92 -8.24 4.23
N THR A 29 -12.91 -9.47 4.74
CA THR A 29 -12.66 -9.72 6.16
C THR A 29 -11.25 -9.24 6.54
N GLN A 30 -11.04 -8.95 7.82
CA GLN A 30 -9.71 -8.55 8.31
C GLN A 30 -8.64 -9.61 7.99
N ASP A 31 -8.99 -10.89 8.12
CA ASP A 31 -8.09 -12.00 7.78
C ASP A 31 -7.72 -12.00 6.29
N ASP A 32 -8.68 -11.75 5.40
CA ASP A 32 -8.42 -11.68 3.97
C ASP A 32 -7.58 -10.45 3.59
N GLN A 33 -7.82 -9.31 4.24
CA GLN A 33 -7.00 -8.11 4.06
C GLN A 33 -5.54 -8.37 4.47
N ILE A 34 -5.33 -9.06 5.60
CA ILE A 34 -4.00 -9.45 6.08
C ILE A 34 -3.35 -10.43 5.11
N LYS A 35 -4.07 -11.44 4.62
CA LYS A 35 -3.56 -12.40 3.62
C LYS A 35 -3.12 -11.70 2.35
N ILE A 36 -3.94 -10.77 1.83
CA ILE A 36 -3.60 -9.99 0.63
C ILE A 36 -2.38 -9.12 0.89
N LYS A 37 -2.32 -8.41 2.03
CA LYS A 37 -1.15 -7.62 2.41
C LYS A 37 0.12 -8.48 2.44
N ASN A 38 0.06 -9.66 3.06
CA ASN A 38 1.20 -10.57 3.15
C ASN A 38 1.63 -11.10 1.78
N SER A 39 0.67 -11.41 0.91
CA SER A 39 0.95 -11.81 -0.48
C SER A 39 1.63 -10.68 -1.25
N LEU A 40 1.15 -9.44 -1.14
CA LEU A 40 1.77 -8.27 -1.76
C LEU A 40 3.19 -8.01 -1.22
N GLN A 41 3.41 -8.22 0.09
CA GLN A 41 4.75 -8.11 0.69
C GLN A 41 5.69 -9.17 0.12
N ALA A 42 5.23 -10.41 -0.08
CA ALA A 42 6.02 -11.45 -0.72
C ALA A 42 6.42 -11.05 -2.15
N CYS A 43 5.48 -10.54 -2.95
CA CYS A 43 5.80 -10.04 -4.29
C CYS A 43 6.82 -8.89 -4.25
N ALA A 44 6.69 -7.96 -3.28
CA ALA A 44 7.61 -6.85 -3.13
C ALA A 44 9.04 -7.34 -2.80
N ASN A 45 9.14 -8.36 -1.95
CA ASN A 45 10.42 -8.99 -1.60
C ASN A 45 11.03 -9.69 -2.83
N ASP A 46 10.23 -10.43 -3.61
CA ASP A 46 10.67 -11.11 -4.83
C ASP A 46 11.15 -10.12 -5.89
N ALA A 47 10.45 -8.98 -6.02
CA ALA A 47 10.83 -7.87 -6.88
C ALA A 47 12.00 -7.02 -6.31
N LYS A 48 12.54 -7.39 -5.14
CA LYS A 48 13.61 -6.67 -4.42
C LYS A 48 13.28 -5.21 -4.13
N LEU A 49 12.00 -4.87 -3.97
CA LEU A 49 11.59 -3.58 -3.45
C LEU A 49 11.81 -3.55 -1.93
N LYS A 50 12.66 -2.63 -1.48
CA LYS A 50 12.91 -2.43 -0.05
C LYS A 50 11.71 -1.74 0.59
N GLY A 51 11.29 -2.19 1.76
CA GLY A 51 10.28 -1.52 2.57
C GLY A 51 9.10 -2.40 2.95
N VAL A 52 8.15 -1.78 3.66
CA VAL A 52 6.92 -2.45 4.10
C VAL A 52 5.78 -2.04 3.19
N VAL A 53 5.02 -3.04 2.75
CA VAL A 53 3.79 -2.84 1.99
C VAL A 53 2.69 -2.29 2.88
N VAL A 54 2.15 -1.15 2.48
CA VAL A 54 1.00 -0.50 3.08
C VAL A 54 -0.10 -0.39 2.02
N PRO A 55 -1.12 -1.25 2.08
CA PRO A 55 -2.29 -1.10 1.23
C PRO A 55 -3.08 0.14 1.66
N VAL A 56 -3.51 0.91 0.68
CA VAL A 56 -4.41 2.07 0.86
C VAL A 56 -5.61 1.95 -0.08
N TRP A 57 -6.79 2.38 0.34
CA TRP A 57 -7.99 2.33 -0.50
C TRP A 57 -8.92 3.49 -0.17
N LYS A 58 -9.87 3.78 -1.07
CA LYS A 58 -10.94 4.72 -0.79
C LYS A 58 -12.08 4.05 -0.04
N ASP A 59 -12.59 4.75 0.97
CA ASP A 59 -13.88 4.50 1.61
C ASP A 59 -14.70 5.80 1.59
N GLY A 60 -15.58 5.92 0.61
CA GLY A 60 -16.21 7.19 0.26
C GLY A 60 -15.18 8.24 -0.15
N ASN A 61 -15.18 9.39 0.55
CA ASN A 61 -14.22 10.48 0.36
C ASN A 61 -12.93 10.30 1.18
N ASN A 62 -12.89 9.31 2.08
CA ASN A 62 -11.74 9.09 2.95
C ASN A 62 -10.77 8.08 2.35
N MET A 63 -9.49 8.24 2.67
CA MET A 63 -8.47 7.23 2.40
C MET A 63 -8.24 6.40 3.66
N MET A 64 -8.31 5.09 3.50
CA MET A 64 -8.07 4.11 4.55
C MET A 64 -6.76 3.37 4.25
N PHE A 65 -6.12 2.83 5.29
CA PHE A 65 -4.80 2.20 5.19
C PHE A 65 -4.56 1.11 6.24
N ILE A 66 -3.66 0.16 5.95
CA ILE A 66 -3.15 -0.82 6.93
C ILE A 66 -1.63 -0.63 7.09
N ALA A 67 -1.25 0.31 7.95
CA ALA A 67 0.13 0.67 8.22
C ALA A 67 0.56 0.30 9.66
N PRO A 68 1.87 0.09 9.90
CA PRO A 68 2.44 0.07 11.25
C PRO A 68 2.04 1.32 12.07
N PRO A 69 1.77 1.20 13.39
CA PRO A 69 1.28 2.31 14.21
C PRO A 69 2.13 3.58 14.16
N ASN A 70 3.46 3.43 14.09
CA ASN A 70 4.41 4.55 13.99
C ASN A 70 4.29 5.35 12.68
N TRP A 71 3.59 4.84 11.66
CA TRP A 71 3.41 5.53 10.38
C TRP A 71 2.06 6.23 10.27
N HIS A 72 1.16 6.04 11.24
CA HIS A 72 -0.21 6.56 11.15
C HIS A 72 -0.25 8.07 11.00
N ALA A 73 0.68 8.82 11.61
CA ALA A 73 0.74 10.28 11.45
C ALA A 73 0.98 10.68 9.98
N PHE A 74 1.90 10.01 9.29
CA PHE A 74 2.20 10.24 7.88
C PHE A 74 0.99 9.88 6.98
N TYR A 75 0.40 8.69 7.17
CA TYR A 75 -0.75 8.28 6.35
C TYR A 75 -2.00 9.12 6.61
N LYS A 76 -2.10 9.78 7.76
CA LYS A 76 -3.16 10.77 8.05
C LYS A 76 -2.88 12.15 7.44
N SER A 77 -1.62 12.50 7.14
CA SER A 77 -1.28 13.78 6.53
C SER A 77 -1.31 13.78 5.00
N VAL A 78 -1.30 12.60 4.37
CA VAL A 78 -1.35 12.45 2.90
C VAL A 78 -2.77 12.14 2.41
N SER A 79 -3.12 12.64 1.23
CA SER A 79 -4.42 12.40 0.59
C SER A 79 -4.34 11.29 -0.44
N TRP A 80 -5.50 10.82 -0.92
CA TRP A 80 -5.55 9.90 -2.06
C TRP A 80 -4.85 10.46 -3.30
N ASP A 81 -5.09 11.73 -3.63
CA ASP A 81 -4.50 12.37 -4.80
C ASP A 81 -2.99 12.48 -4.69
N TRP A 82 -2.48 12.66 -3.46
CA TRP A 82 -1.05 12.59 -3.19
C TRP A 82 -0.50 11.20 -3.53
N VAL A 83 -1.18 10.12 -3.12
CA VAL A 83 -0.75 8.74 -3.44
C VAL A 83 -0.71 8.54 -4.96
N ILE A 84 -1.77 8.90 -5.68
CA ILE A 84 -1.84 8.73 -7.14
C ILE A 84 -0.75 9.52 -7.86
N THR A 85 -0.46 10.75 -7.42
CA THR A 85 0.58 11.60 -8.01
C THR A 85 2.00 11.07 -7.73
N ASN A 86 2.18 10.29 -6.66
CA ASN A 86 3.48 9.74 -6.26
C ASN A 86 3.72 8.29 -6.72
N LEU A 87 2.81 7.70 -7.51
CA LEU A 87 3.03 6.38 -8.12
C LEU A 87 4.27 6.44 -9.01
N ASN A 88 5.22 5.53 -8.78
CA ASN A 88 6.54 5.60 -9.40
C ASN A 88 7.12 4.24 -9.79
N LYS A 89 6.43 3.13 -9.49
CA LYS A 89 6.85 1.77 -9.82
C LYS A 89 5.64 0.89 -10.13
N THR A 90 5.91 -0.23 -10.79
CA THR A 90 4.94 -1.32 -10.98
C THR A 90 5.44 -2.57 -10.27
N LEU A 91 4.60 -3.14 -9.42
CA LEU A 91 4.84 -4.41 -8.74
C LEU A 91 4.11 -5.53 -9.50
N THR A 92 4.83 -6.58 -9.87
CA THR A 92 4.24 -7.77 -10.49
C THR A 92 4.18 -8.90 -9.46
N CYS A 93 2.98 -9.45 -9.25
CA CYS A 93 2.75 -10.64 -8.44
C CYS A 93 2.49 -11.84 -9.35
N HIS A 94 3.12 -12.98 -9.06
CA HIS A 94 3.01 -14.20 -9.84
C HIS A 94 1.82 -15.06 -9.42
#